data_AF-A0A926LPP5-F1
#
_entry.id   AF-A0A926LPP5-F1
#
_cell.length_a   1.000
_cell.length_b   1.000
_cell.length_c   1.000
_cell.angle_alpha   90.00
_cell.angle_beta   90.00
_cell.angle_gamma   90.00
#
_symmetry.space_group_name_H-M   'P 1'
#
loop_
_entity.id
_entity.type
_entity.pdbx_description
1 polymer ?
#
loop_
_entity_poly.entity_id
_entity_poly.type
_entity_poly.pdbx_seq_one_letter_code
_entity_poly.pdbx_strand_id
1 'polypeptide(L)'
;DLPTYAFDRRRYWLDRTTQAGHGDLTRVGLTALDHGMLAASTDIADGAVVLSGRISTAGHSWLTDHTVAGTVIVPGTAFVDLALRAGDQTGCPTIEELLIHQPLILPQDTPVDLQAVIDTPDDTGRRTLTVHARTTGGSVWTRHAQATLTPTAPTPTTGHTPEAWPPPGTTPVPVDTLYSDLAERGYHYGPAFQNLRSVWRDHDPSVLFAEVTLPDHAHEDATRYGIHPALLDAALHTLQFHPDFPQDGTWLPFAWNNVTLHATTATTLHTRLHTNPDNTIHLTATDP
;
A
#
# COMPACT_ATOMS: atom_id res chain seq x y z
N ASP A 1 42.44 15.56 50.01
CA ASP A 1 41.20 15.11 49.37
C ASP A 1 40.49 14.06 50.18
N LEU A 2 39.20 14.26 50.42
CA LEU A 2 38.33 13.26 51.06
C LEU A 2 37.52 12.55 49.96
N PRO A 3 37.23 11.24 50.13
CA PRO A 3 36.39 10.51 49.19
C PRO A 3 35.00 11.13 49.12
N THR A 4 34.45 11.21 47.92
CA THR A 4 33.08 11.69 47.71
C THR A 4 32.07 10.70 48.30
N TYR A 5 30.89 11.22 48.64
CA TYR A 5 29.78 10.44 49.19
C TYR A 5 29.45 9.23 48.29
N ALA A 6 29.37 8.04 48.90
CA ALA A 6 29.05 6.81 48.19
C ALA A 6 27.55 6.76 47.88
N PHE A 7 27.16 7.24 46.70
CA PHE A 7 25.79 7.08 46.20
C PHE A 7 25.42 5.59 46.07
N ASP A 8 24.22 5.23 46.53
CA ASP A 8 23.63 3.92 46.25
C ASP A 8 23.29 3.83 44.75
N ARG A 9 24.02 3.00 44.00
CA ARG A 9 23.93 2.91 42.53
C ARG A 9 22.78 2.02 42.06
N ARG A 10 21.59 2.24 42.60
CA ARG A 10 20.37 1.60 42.08
C ARG A 10 19.95 2.28 40.79
N ARG A 11 19.79 1.48 39.75
CA ARG A 11 19.37 1.92 38.42
C ARG A 11 17.86 2.22 38.46
N TYR A 12 17.50 3.49 38.49
CA TYR A 12 16.11 3.96 38.37
C TYR A 12 15.90 4.56 36.99
N TRP A 13 15.64 3.71 36.01
CA TRP A 13 15.25 4.10 34.65
C TRP A 13 13.87 3.51 34.37
N LEU A 14 13.02 4.23 33.62
CA LEU A 14 11.94 3.54 32.91
C LEU A 14 12.61 2.68 31.85
N ASP A 15 12.50 1.36 32.00
CA ASP A 15 12.85 0.43 30.92
C ASP A 15 11.87 0.69 29.78
N ARG A 16 12.32 1.48 28.80
CA ARG A 16 11.71 1.49 27.47
C ARG A 16 11.94 0.11 26.89
N THR A 17 10.99 -0.80 27.08
CA THR A 17 10.88 -1.97 26.22
C THR A 17 10.84 -1.47 24.78
N THR A 18 11.85 -1.88 24.02
CA THR A 18 12.10 -1.52 22.62
C THR A 18 11.11 -2.23 21.70
N GLN A 19 9.83 -1.99 21.92
CA GLN A 19 8.74 -2.17 20.98
C GLN A 19 7.95 -0.88 21.11
N ALA A 20 7.83 -0.13 20.03
CA ALA A 20 7.30 1.23 20.04
C ALA A 20 5.87 1.28 20.63
N GLY A 21 5.77 1.57 21.92
CA GLY A 21 4.75 2.44 22.50
C GLY A 21 3.28 2.10 22.25
N HIS A 22 2.86 0.84 22.30
CA HIS A 22 1.45 0.52 22.50
C HIS A 22 1.35 -0.11 23.88
N GLY A 23 0.84 0.63 24.86
CA GLY A 23 0.38 -0.02 26.10
C GLY A 23 -0.55 -1.17 25.72
N ASP A 24 -0.54 -2.26 26.47
CA ASP A 24 -1.32 -3.47 26.16
C ASP A 24 -2.77 -3.11 25.78
N LEU A 25 -3.03 -3.09 24.47
CA LEU A 25 -4.28 -2.61 23.88
C LEU A 25 -5.47 -3.48 24.30
N THR A 26 -5.19 -4.73 24.68
CA THR A 26 -6.21 -5.67 25.16
C THR A 26 -6.87 -5.17 26.45
N ARG A 27 -6.16 -4.37 27.27
CA ARG A 27 -6.70 -3.80 28.52
C ARG A 27 -7.80 -2.76 28.28
N VAL A 28 -7.85 -2.17 27.09
CA VAL A 28 -8.90 -1.25 26.67
C VAL A 28 -9.85 -1.89 25.66
N GLY A 29 -9.82 -3.23 25.53
CA GLY A 29 -10.73 -3.99 24.68
C GLY A 29 -10.37 -3.94 23.19
N LEU A 30 -9.14 -3.56 22.84
CA LEU A 30 -8.67 -3.45 21.46
C LEU A 30 -7.74 -4.62 21.10
N THR A 31 -7.78 -5.02 19.83
CA THR A 31 -6.87 -6.04 19.29
C THR A 31 -5.72 -5.34 18.57
N ALA A 32 -4.47 -5.64 18.92
CA ALA A 32 -3.31 -5.11 18.22
C ALA A 32 -3.20 -5.70 16.80
N LEU A 33 -2.82 -4.87 15.83
CA LEU A 33 -2.57 -5.26 14.45
C LEU A 33 -1.08 -5.18 14.15
N ASP A 34 -0.54 -6.22 13.52
CA ASP A 34 0.78 -6.18 12.91
C ASP A 34 0.62 -5.73 11.46
N HIS A 35 0.49 -4.41 11.27
CA HIS A 35 0.29 -3.80 9.96
C HIS A 35 1.04 -2.47 9.87
N GLY A 36 1.65 -2.18 8.72
CA GLY A 36 2.55 -1.04 8.58
C GLY A 36 1.86 0.32 8.79
N MET A 37 0.55 0.42 8.51
CA MET A 37 -0.24 1.65 8.68
C MET A 37 -1.42 1.54 9.67
N LEU A 38 -1.69 0.35 10.21
CA LEU A 38 -2.83 0.09 11.11
C LEU A 38 -2.32 -0.55 12.39
N ALA A 39 -2.74 -0.04 13.54
CA ALA A 39 -2.21 -0.45 14.84
C ALA A 39 -3.21 -1.24 15.68
N ALA A 40 -4.51 -1.01 15.50
CA ALA A 40 -5.55 -1.60 16.34
C ALA A 40 -6.84 -1.91 15.57
N SER A 41 -7.52 -2.98 15.96
CA SER A 41 -8.89 -3.32 15.58
C SER A 41 -9.82 -3.17 16.77
N THR A 42 -11.02 -2.64 16.51
CA THR A 42 -12.12 -2.52 17.45
C THR A 42 -13.35 -3.18 16.86
N ASP A 43 -13.89 -4.20 17.52
CA ASP A 43 -15.20 -4.74 17.19
C ASP A 43 -16.29 -3.85 17.79
N ILE A 44 -17.23 -3.41 16.97
CA ILE A 44 -18.38 -2.63 17.39
C ILE A 44 -19.52 -3.60 17.70
N ALA A 45 -20.30 -3.31 18.74
CA ALA A 45 -21.32 -4.24 19.25
C ALA A 45 -22.43 -4.59 18.24
N ASP A 46 -22.62 -3.79 17.19
CA ASP A 46 -23.55 -4.04 16.11
C ASP A 46 -22.99 -4.96 15.00
N GLY A 47 -21.71 -5.31 15.06
CA GLY A 47 -21.01 -6.17 14.10
C GLY A 47 -20.18 -5.41 13.06
N ALA A 48 -20.10 -4.08 13.15
CA ALA A 48 -19.10 -3.30 12.41
C ALA A 48 -17.70 -3.48 13.03
N VAL A 49 -16.65 -3.20 12.26
CA VAL A 49 -15.26 -3.26 12.70
C VAL A 49 -14.55 -1.96 12.33
N VAL A 50 -13.74 -1.43 13.24
CA VAL A 50 -12.91 -0.24 12.99
C VAL A 50 -11.45 -0.59 13.16
N LEU A 51 -10.67 -0.43 12.08
CA LEU A 51 -9.21 -0.49 12.13
C LEU A 51 -8.67 0.93 12.23
N SER A 52 -7.80 1.17 13.22
CA SER A 52 -7.23 2.48 13.49
C SER A 52 -5.72 2.46 13.34
N GLY A 53 -5.16 3.54 12.82
CA GLY A 53 -3.72 3.72 12.64
C GLY A 53 -3.31 5.18 12.75
N ARG A 54 -2.00 5.43 12.72
CA ARG A 54 -1.46 6.78 12.65
C ARG A 54 -0.22 6.78 11.76
N ILE A 55 -0.21 7.64 10.76
CA ILE A 55 0.89 7.80 9.81
C ILE A 55 1.52 9.19 9.92
N SER A 56 2.80 9.28 9.60
CA SER A 56 3.57 10.52 9.56
C SER A 56 4.83 10.32 8.74
N THR A 57 5.38 11.39 8.19
CA THR A 57 6.67 11.39 7.49
C THR A 57 7.80 10.83 8.36
N ALA A 58 7.79 11.13 9.66
CA ALA A 58 8.79 10.64 10.61
C ALA A 58 8.64 9.14 10.95
N GLY A 59 7.41 8.63 10.99
CA GLY A 59 7.14 7.22 11.29
C GLY A 59 7.15 6.31 10.07
N HIS A 60 6.96 6.89 8.88
CA HIS A 60 6.80 6.18 7.61
C HIS A 60 7.60 6.93 6.55
N SER A 61 8.93 6.94 6.69
CA SER A 61 9.81 7.74 5.83
C SER A 61 9.66 7.39 4.35
N TRP A 62 9.30 6.15 4.02
CA TRP A 62 9.03 5.76 2.63
C TRP A 62 7.88 6.58 2.00
N LEU A 63 6.91 7.08 2.78
CA LEU A 63 5.82 7.90 2.22
C LEU A 63 6.32 9.22 1.64
N THR A 64 7.44 9.78 2.12
CA THR A 64 7.99 11.03 1.56
C THR A 64 8.51 10.85 0.14
N ASP A 65 8.81 9.60 -0.24
CA ASP A 65 9.27 9.25 -1.57
C ASP A 65 8.11 9.14 -2.58
N HIS A 66 6.86 9.36 -2.18
CA HIS A 66 5.73 9.50 -3.08
C HIS A 66 5.27 10.96 -3.16
N THR A 67 6.07 11.76 -3.87
CA THR A 67 5.81 13.18 -4.06
C THR A 67 5.28 13.46 -5.46
N VAL A 68 4.13 14.14 -5.55
CA VAL A 68 3.45 14.47 -6.80
C VAL A 68 3.18 15.97 -6.83
N ALA A 69 3.65 16.64 -7.87
CA ALA A 69 3.59 18.10 -8.02
C ALA A 69 4.06 18.85 -6.74
N GLY A 70 5.14 18.35 -6.11
CA GLY A 70 5.73 18.92 -4.89
C GLY A 70 4.97 18.61 -3.59
N THR A 71 3.94 17.77 -3.63
CA THR A 71 3.13 17.37 -2.46
C THR A 71 3.35 15.91 -2.12
N VAL A 72 3.60 15.60 -0.84
CA VAL A 72 3.64 14.22 -0.34
C VAL A 72 2.22 13.68 -0.27
N ILE A 73 1.92 12.66 -1.08
CA ILE A 73 0.60 12.04 -1.19
C ILE A 73 0.74 10.57 -0.82
N VAL A 74 -0.15 10.06 0.03
CA VAL A 74 -0.25 8.62 0.27
C VAL A 74 -0.68 7.92 -1.03
N PRO A 75 0.08 6.93 -1.54
CA PRO A 75 -0.20 6.33 -2.84
C PRO A 75 -1.56 5.62 -2.84
N GLY A 76 -2.20 5.56 -4.01
CA GLY A 76 -3.48 4.87 -4.17
C GLY A 76 -3.42 3.39 -3.74
N THR A 77 -2.26 2.76 -3.94
CA THR A 77 -1.98 1.37 -3.56
C THR A 77 -1.97 1.13 -2.06
N ALA A 78 -1.76 2.16 -1.23
CA ALA A 78 -1.91 2.03 0.21
C ALA A 78 -3.37 1.79 0.61
N PHE A 79 -4.34 2.39 -0.09
CA PHE A 79 -5.75 2.11 0.15
C PHE A 79 -6.13 0.69 -0.25
N VAL A 80 -5.51 0.14 -1.30
CA VAL A 80 -5.68 -1.26 -1.70
C VAL A 80 -5.22 -2.19 -0.59
N ASP A 81 -4.02 -1.98 -0.05
CA ASP A 81 -3.50 -2.80 1.04
C ASP A 81 -4.30 -2.67 2.36
N LEU A 82 -4.74 -1.45 2.71
CA LEU A 82 -5.69 -1.24 3.82
C LEU A 82 -6.99 -2.02 3.63
N ALA A 83 -7.51 -2.05 2.41
CA ALA A 83 -8.74 -2.77 2.07
C ALA A 83 -8.55 -4.30 2.07
N LEU A 84 -7.39 -4.80 1.62
CA LEU A 84 -7.02 -6.21 1.74
C LEU A 84 -6.95 -6.63 3.21
N ARG A 85 -6.29 -5.83 4.06
CA ARG A 85 -6.24 -6.08 5.51
C ARG A 85 -7.63 -6.08 6.15
N ALA A 86 -8.51 -5.17 5.74
CA ALA A 86 -9.90 -5.13 6.20
C ALA A 86 -10.70 -6.35 5.74
N GLY A 87 -10.46 -6.83 4.52
CA GLY A 87 -11.00 -8.06 3.98
C GLY A 87 -10.60 -9.28 4.82
N ASP A 88 -9.31 -9.43 5.10
CA ASP A 88 -8.78 -10.52 5.94
C ASP A 88 -9.41 -10.49 7.35
N GLN A 89 -9.54 -9.31 7.95
CA GLN A 89 -10.13 -9.14 9.27
C GLN A 89 -11.60 -9.61 9.33
N THR A 90 -12.33 -9.54 8.21
CA THR A 90 -13.77 -9.77 8.16
C THR A 90 -14.18 -10.97 7.31
N GLY A 91 -13.22 -11.76 6.82
CA GLY A 91 -13.48 -12.92 5.97
C GLY A 91 -14.00 -12.56 4.58
N CYS A 92 -13.68 -11.36 4.09
CA CYS A 92 -14.06 -10.85 2.77
C CYS A 92 -12.80 -10.59 1.91
N PRO A 93 -12.13 -11.64 1.40
CA PRO A 93 -10.75 -11.56 0.88
C PRO A 93 -10.62 -10.81 -0.45
N THR A 94 -11.72 -10.44 -1.09
CA THR A 94 -11.70 -9.79 -2.40
C THR A 94 -12.28 -8.38 -2.31
N ILE A 95 -11.55 -7.43 -2.86
CA ILE A 95 -12.03 -6.08 -3.14
C ILE A 95 -12.77 -6.15 -4.48
N GLU A 96 -14.10 -6.09 -4.44
CA GLU A 96 -14.88 -6.01 -5.67
C GLU A 96 -14.64 -4.68 -6.39
N GLU A 97 -14.75 -3.58 -5.65
CA GLU A 97 -14.53 -2.23 -6.12
C GLU A 97 -13.87 -1.44 -5.00
N LEU A 98 -12.90 -0.61 -5.33
CA LEU A 98 -12.36 0.44 -4.46
C LEU A 98 -12.26 1.73 -5.26
N LEU A 99 -12.85 2.79 -4.74
CA LEU A 99 -12.84 4.14 -5.29
C LEU A 99 -12.08 5.08 -4.35
N ILE A 100 -11.13 5.82 -4.90
CA ILE A 100 -10.39 6.87 -4.19
C ILE A 100 -11.08 8.20 -4.50
N HIS A 101 -11.76 8.77 -3.51
CA HIS A 101 -12.50 10.02 -3.68
C HIS A 101 -11.58 11.24 -3.76
N GLN A 102 -10.49 11.24 -2.99
CA GLN A 102 -9.53 12.33 -2.98
C GLN A 102 -8.18 11.90 -2.40
N PRO A 103 -7.07 12.51 -2.85
CA PRO A 103 -5.75 12.24 -2.31
C PRO A 103 -5.68 12.45 -0.79
N LEU A 104 -4.92 11.60 -0.10
CA LEU A 104 -4.54 11.84 1.28
C LEU A 104 -3.15 12.49 1.29
N ILE A 105 -3.12 13.79 1.58
CA ILE A 105 -1.88 14.56 1.71
C ILE A 105 -1.29 14.31 3.10
N LEU A 106 0.01 14.05 3.17
CA LEU A 106 0.73 13.85 4.42
C LEU A 106 1.53 15.11 4.78
N PRO A 107 1.12 15.88 5.81
CA PRO A 107 1.86 17.07 6.22
C PRO A 107 3.23 16.71 6.81
N GLN A 108 4.22 17.57 6.61
CA GLN A 108 5.60 17.32 7.02
C GLN A 108 5.75 17.07 8.53
N ASP A 109 5.07 17.85 9.38
CA ASP A 109 5.30 17.86 10.83
C ASP A 109 4.08 17.42 11.66
N THR A 110 2.99 17.01 11.00
CA THR A 110 1.73 16.68 11.67
C THR A 110 1.31 15.25 11.32
N PRO A 111 1.28 14.32 12.28
CA PRO A 111 0.76 12.98 12.04
C PRO A 111 -0.72 13.01 11.66
N VAL A 112 -1.14 12.02 10.89
CA VAL A 112 -2.50 11.80 10.45
C VAL A 112 -3.04 10.54 11.12
N ASP A 113 -4.18 10.67 11.80
CA ASP A 113 -4.93 9.52 12.29
C ASP A 113 -5.70 8.90 11.10
N LEU A 114 -5.69 7.58 11.00
CA LEU A 114 -6.42 6.78 10.00
C LEU A 114 -7.51 5.96 10.67
N GLN A 115 -8.66 5.85 10.00
CA GLN A 115 -9.72 4.90 10.33
C GLN A 115 -10.23 4.20 9.09
N ALA A 116 -10.19 2.87 9.10
CA ALA A 116 -10.88 2.01 8.16
C ALA A 116 -12.12 1.46 8.86
N VAL A 117 -13.31 1.87 8.43
CA VAL A 117 -14.60 1.45 9.01
C VAL A 117 -15.23 0.43 8.08
N ILE A 118 -15.42 -0.79 8.58
CA ILE A 118 -16.07 -1.89 7.88
C ILE A 118 -17.46 -2.09 8.47
N ASP A 119 -18.47 -1.89 7.64
CA ASP A 119 -19.87 -2.04 8.05
C ASP A 119 -20.25 -3.52 8.28
N THR A 120 -21.42 -3.73 8.87
CA THR A 120 -22.05 -5.05 8.97
C THR A 120 -22.25 -5.67 7.57
N PRO A 121 -22.26 -7.02 7.47
CA PRO A 121 -22.46 -7.65 6.17
C PRO A 121 -23.89 -7.44 5.70
N ASP A 122 -24.08 -7.28 4.39
CA ASP A 122 -25.39 -7.32 3.76
C ASP A 122 -25.92 -8.77 3.61
N ASP A 123 -27.09 -8.94 3.00
CA ASP A 123 -27.73 -10.25 2.79
C ASP A 123 -26.89 -11.22 1.93
N THR A 124 -25.91 -10.70 1.19
CA THR A 124 -24.97 -11.49 0.36
C THR A 124 -23.62 -11.72 1.03
N GLY A 125 -23.45 -11.20 2.26
CA GLY A 125 -22.20 -11.27 3.01
C GLY A 125 -21.19 -10.18 2.62
N ARG A 126 -21.53 -9.27 1.70
CA ARG A 126 -20.64 -8.17 1.31
C ARG A 126 -20.58 -7.12 2.39
N ARG A 127 -19.45 -6.42 2.45
CA ARG A 127 -19.23 -5.34 3.42
C ARG A 127 -18.78 -4.08 2.71
N THR A 128 -19.32 -2.94 3.14
CA THR A 128 -18.80 -1.65 2.75
C THR A 128 -17.63 -1.29 3.66
N LEU A 129 -16.53 -0.87 3.07
CA LEU A 129 -15.38 -0.28 3.76
C LEU A 129 -15.32 1.21 3.41
N THR A 130 -15.04 2.06 4.40
CA THR A 130 -14.64 3.45 4.16
C THR A 130 -13.35 3.78 4.90
N VAL A 131 -12.45 4.50 4.23
CA VAL A 131 -11.17 4.95 4.80
C VAL A 131 -11.21 6.45 5.01
N HIS A 132 -11.03 6.86 6.27
CA HIS A 132 -11.05 8.22 6.72
C HIS A 132 -9.70 8.62 7.31
N ALA A 133 -9.38 9.89 7.18
CA ALA A 133 -8.18 10.46 7.77
C ALA A 133 -8.47 11.83 8.38
N ARG A 134 -7.67 12.20 9.38
CA ARG A 134 -7.62 13.56 9.91
C ARG A 134 -6.23 13.87 10.43
N THR A 135 -5.86 15.15 10.48
CA THR A 135 -4.69 15.55 11.26
C THR A 135 -4.89 15.20 12.73
N THR A 136 -3.84 14.72 13.40
CA THR A 136 -3.91 14.33 14.80
C THR A 136 -4.31 15.53 15.66
N GLY A 137 -5.33 15.36 16.50
CA GLY A 137 -5.91 16.45 17.31
C GLY A 137 -6.92 17.31 16.55
N GLY A 138 -7.11 17.10 15.25
CA GLY A 138 -8.20 17.68 14.47
C GLY A 138 -9.55 17.05 14.81
N SER A 139 -10.64 17.77 14.54
CA SER A 139 -12.01 17.33 14.83
C SER A 139 -12.75 16.77 13.62
N VAL A 140 -12.32 17.10 12.40
CA VAL A 140 -13.03 16.74 11.16
C VAL A 140 -12.33 15.56 10.48
N TRP A 141 -13.09 14.50 10.22
CA TRP A 141 -12.68 13.37 9.41
C TRP A 141 -13.00 13.62 7.94
N THR A 142 -12.06 13.26 7.08
CA THR A 142 -12.21 13.31 5.63
C THR A 142 -12.22 11.90 5.09
N ARG A 143 -13.23 11.54 4.29
CA ARG A 143 -13.26 10.25 3.58
C ARG A 143 -12.37 10.33 2.34
N HIS A 144 -11.40 9.42 2.25
CA HIS A 144 -10.45 9.33 1.14
C HIS A 144 -10.76 8.20 0.18
N ALA A 145 -11.26 7.07 0.69
CA ALA A 145 -11.60 5.93 -0.14
C ALA A 145 -12.87 5.22 0.37
N GLN A 146 -13.52 4.51 -0.53
CA GLN A 146 -14.62 3.59 -0.25
C GLN A 146 -14.38 2.31 -1.04
N ALA A 147 -14.72 1.16 -0.47
CA ALA A 147 -14.63 -0.13 -1.15
C ALA A 147 -15.81 -1.04 -0.80
N THR A 148 -16.08 -1.99 -1.68
CA THR A 148 -16.97 -3.13 -1.44
C THR A 148 -16.11 -4.39 -1.34
N LEU A 149 -16.18 -5.06 -0.20
CA LEU A 149 -15.49 -6.31 0.10
C LEU A 149 -16.47 -7.47 -0.02
N THR A 150 -16.03 -8.59 -0.59
CA THR A 150 -16.87 -9.78 -0.79
C THR A 150 -16.22 -11.05 -0.23
N PRO A 151 -17.01 -11.97 0.36
CA PRO A 151 -16.52 -13.28 0.81
C PRO A 151 -16.17 -14.21 -0.35
N THR A 152 -16.61 -13.89 -1.58
CA THR A 152 -16.37 -14.72 -2.75
C THR A 152 -15.02 -14.39 -3.37
N ALA A 153 -14.05 -15.27 -3.18
CA ALA A 153 -12.79 -15.19 -3.92
C ALA A 153 -13.02 -15.63 -5.39
N PRO A 154 -12.52 -14.89 -6.39
CA PRO A 154 -12.54 -15.36 -7.76
C PRO A 154 -11.69 -16.63 -7.89
N THR A 155 -12.10 -17.53 -8.79
CA THR A 155 -11.27 -18.70 -9.12
C THR A 155 -9.96 -18.21 -9.74
N PRO A 156 -8.78 -18.62 -9.23
CA PRO A 156 -7.52 -18.21 -9.80
C PRO A 156 -7.46 -18.56 -11.28
N THR A 157 -7.26 -17.57 -12.14
CA THR A 157 -7.05 -17.77 -13.57
C THR A 157 -5.66 -18.33 -13.80
N THR A 158 -5.54 -19.65 -13.66
CA THR A 158 -4.33 -20.39 -14.07
C THR A 158 -4.03 -20.13 -15.55
N GLY A 159 -2.77 -19.77 -15.88
CA GLY A 159 -2.30 -19.61 -17.27
C GLY A 159 -1.84 -18.20 -17.70
N HIS A 160 -1.82 -17.20 -16.82
CA HIS A 160 -1.35 -15.84 -17.17
C HIS A 160 0.09 -15.55 -16.73
N THR A 161 0.69 -16.44 -15.93
CA THR A 161 2.08 -16.33 -15.48
C THR A 161 2.99 -17.15 -16.40
N PRO A 162 3.97 -16.53 -17.06
CA PRO A 162 4.95 -17.24 -17.88
C PRO A 162 5.79 -18.21 -17.04
N GLU A 163 6.07 -19.41 -17.56
CA GLU A 163 6.94 -20.39 -16.88
C GLU A 163 8.42 -19.99 -16.89
N ALA A 164 8.81 -19.06 -17.76
CA ALA A 164 10.18 -18.55 -17.90
C ALA A 164 10.17 -17.02 -17.88
N TRP A 165 11.20 -16.44 -17.26
CA TRP A 165 11.36 -14.99 -17.14
C TRP A 165 12.74 -14.51 -17.66
N PRO A 166 12.79 -13.47 -18.51
CA PRO A 166 11.65 -12.79 -19.13
C PRO A 166 10.90 -13.71 -20.11
N PRO A 167 9.62 -13.43 -20.41
CA PRO A 167 8.82 -14.33 -21.25
C PRO A 167 9.42 -14.45 -22.66
N PRO A 168 9.52 -15.67 -23.22
CA PRO A 168 10.09 -15.87 -24.55
C PRO A 168 9.36 -15.07 -25.63
N GLY A 169 10.11 -14.49 -26.58
CA GLY A 169 9.55 -13.71 -27.69
C GLY A 169 9.22 -12.25 -27.36
N THR A 170 9.46 -11.82 -26.12
CA THR A 170 9.32 -10.41 -25.73
C THR A 170 10.56 -9.59 -26.10
N THR A 171 10.38 -8.28 -26.25
CA THR A 171 11.45 -7.33 -26.57
C THR A 171 11.74 -6.43 -25.36
N PRO A 172 12.98 -6.30 -24.89
CA PRO A 172 13.31 -5.41 -23.77
C PRO A 172 13.04 -3.95 -24.12
N VAL A 173 12.54 -3.19 -23.14
CA VAL A 173 12.31 -1.75 -23.23
C VAL A 173 13.32 -1.03 -22.33
N PRO A 174 14.05 -0.02 -22.84
CA PRO A 174 14.95 0.79 -22.01
C PRO A 174 14.17 1.53 -20.92
N VAL A 175 14.65 1.47 -19.68
CA VAL A 175 14.00 2.10 -18.52
C VAL A 175 14.86 3.15 -17.83
N ASP A 176 16.09 3.40 -18.31
CA ASP A 176 17.10 4.22 -17.63
C ASP A 176 16.66 5.66 -17.36
N THR A 177 15.82 6.23 -18.22
CA THR A 177 15.32 7.61 -18.10
C THR A 177 13.95 7.71 -17.43
N LEU A 178 13.31 6.59 -17.10
CA LEU A 178 11.93 6.58 -16.62
C LEU A 178 11.68 7.57 -15.48
N TYR A 179 12.51 7.51 -14.44
CA TYR A 179 12.29 8.31 -13.23
C TYR A 179 12.69 9.77 -13.40
N SER A 180 13.67 10.09 -14.28
CA SER A 180 13.92 11.49 -14.66
C SER A 180 12.77 12.07 -15.47
N ASP A 181 12.23 11.31 -16.42
CA ASP A 181 11.13 11.73 -17.29
C ASP A 181 9.80 11.86 -16.51
N LEU A 182 9.62 11.04 -15.48
CA LEU A 182 8.51 11.14 -14.52
C LEU A 182 8.64 12.39 -13.63
N ALA A 183 9.85 12.72 -13.16
CA ALA A 183 10.09 13.91 -12.34
C ALA A 183 9.78 15.20 -13.12
N GLU A 184 10.15 15.28 -14.40
CA GLU A 184 9.82 16.41 -15.28
C GLU A 184 8.30 16.61 -15.44
N ARG A 185 7.51 15.54 -15.30
CA ARG A 185 6.03 15.56 -15.33
C ARG A 185 5.38 15.73 -13.95
N GLY A 186 6.18 15.92 -12.91
CA GLY A 186 5.72 16.19 -11.55
C GLY A 186 5.72 14.99 -10.62
N TYR A 187 6.04 13.78 -11.08
CA TYR A 187 6.16 12.60 -10.23
C TYR A 187 7.58 12.48 -9.68
N HIS A 188 7.78 13.06 -8.50
CA HIS A 188 9.06 13.06 -7.81
C HIS A 188 9.14 11.83 -6.91
N TYR A 189 9.24 10.64 -7.54
CA TYR A 189 9.41 9.39 -6.83
C TYR A 189 10.81 9.30 -6.23
N GLY A 190 10.90 9.03 -4.92
CA GLY A 190 12.14 8.77 -4.21
C GLY A 190 12.51 7.28 -4.19
N PRO A 191 13.62 6.92 -3.52
CA PRO A 191 14.19 5.57 -3.56
C PRO A 191 13.22 4.44 -3.21
N ALA A 192 12.26 4.66 -2.30
CA ALA A 192 11.29 3.63 -1.93
C ALA A 192 10.28 3.31 -3.05
N PHE A 193 10.09 4.19 -4.03
CA PHE A 193 9.15 4.02 -5.15
C PHE A 193 9.84 3.78 -6.49
N GLN A 194 11.17 3.91 -6.56
CA GLN A 194 11.95 3.64 -7.77
C GLN A 194 12.29 2.14 -7.90
N ASN A 195 11.26 1.30 -7.94
CA ASN A 195 11.39 -0.17 -7.85
C ASN A 195 11.33 -0.90 -9.19
N LEU A 196 10.97 -0.24 -10.29
CA LEU A 196 10.89 -0.87 -11.61
C LEU A 196 12.31 -1.17 -12.12
N ARG A 197 12.61 -2.46 -12.36
CA ARG A 197 13.95 -2.92 -12.76
C ARG A 197 14.08 -3.17 -14.24
N SER A 198 13.05 -3.74 -14.86
CA SER A 198 13.07 -4.10 -16.26
C SER A 198 11.66 -4.19 -16.81
N VAL A 199 11.51 -3.87 -18.09
CA VAL A 199 10.25 -3.95 -18.82
C VAL A 199 10.50 -4.67 -20.13
N TRP A 200 9.57 -5.54 -20.52
CA TRP A 200 9.55 -6.22 -21.80
C TRP A 200 8.20 -6.03 -22.47
N ARG A 201 8.22 -5.73 -23.77
CA ARG A 201 7.03 -5.62 -24.60
C ARG A 201 6.74 -6.96 -25.28
N ASP A 202 5.49 -7.37 -25.22
CA ASP A 202 5.03 -8.54 -25.95
C ASP A 202 4.84 -8.25 -27.45
N HIS A 203 4.62 -9.30 -28.24
CA HIS A 203 4.17 -9.15 -29.63
C HIS A 203 2.80 -8.47 -29.72
N ASP A 204 1.93 -8.67 -28.73
CA ASP A 204 0.73 -7.86 -28.53
C ASP A 204 1.10 -6.51 -27.89
N PRO A 205 0.88 -5.36 -28.58
CA PRO A 205 1.27 -4.05 -28.06
C PRO A 205 0.50 -3.63 -26.80
N SER A 206 -0.63 -4.28 -26.49
CA SER A 206 -1.41 -4.06 -25.27
C SER A 206 -0.82 -4.73 -24.03
N VAL A 207 0.17 -5.62 -24.20
CA VAL A 207 0.76 -6.42 -23.12
C VAL A 207 2.19 -5.97 -22.82
N LEU A 208 2.43 -5.68 -21.55
CA LEU A 208 3.76 -5.38 -21.00
C LEU A 208 4.07 -6.33 -19.85
N PHE A 209 5.33 -6.73 -19.75
CA PHE A 209 5.87 -7.47 -18.63
C PHE A 209 6.86 -6.60 -17.87
N ALA A 210 6.91 -6.73 -16.56
CA ALA A 210 7.86 -5.97 -15.76
C ALA A 210 8.36 -6.74 -14.53
N GLU A 211 9.63 -6.52 -14.21
CA GLU A 211 10.23 -6.93 -12.94
C GLU A 211 10.32 -5.72 -12.01
N VAL A 212 9.80 -5.86 -10.80
CA VAL A 212 9.74 -4.79 -9.79
C VAL A 212 10.31 -5.33 -8.49
N THR A 213 11.26 -4.63 -7.88
CA THR A 213 11.93 -5.08 -6.66
C THR A 213 12.10 -3.95 -5.66
N LEU A 214 11.57 -4.14 -4.46
CA LEU A 214 11.80 -3.25 -3.32
C LEU A 214 13.30 -3.16 -2.99
N PRO A 215 13.80 -1.99 -2.54
CA PRO A 215 15.16 -1.89 -2.05
C PRO A 215 15.33 -2.73 -0.77
N ASP A 216 16.52 -3.27 -0.55
CA ASP A 216 16.82 -4.19 0.58
C ASP A 216 16.38 -3.64 1.95
N HIS A 217 16.54 -2.33 2.16
CA HIS A 217 16.17 -1.67 3.42
C HIS A 217 14.65 -1.64 3.69
N ALA A 218 13.81 -1.92 2.69
CA ALA A 218 12.35 -1.98 2.81
C ALA A 218 11.84 -3.41 3.01
N HIS A 219 12.70 -4.45 2.94
CA HIS A 219 12.25 -5.85 3.02
C HIS A 219 11.67 -6.22 4.39
N GLU A 220 12.23 -5.67 5.47
CA GLU A 220 11.68 -5.87 6.82
C GLU A 220 10.33 -5.16 7.00
N ASP A 221 10.10 -4.03 6.33
CA ASP A 221 8.80 -3.34 6.35
C ASP A 221 7.75 -4.08 5.51
N ALA A 222 8.16 -4.72 4.41
CA ALA A 222 7.27 -5.45 3.52
C ALA A 222 6.47 -6.56 4.20
N THR A 223 6.98 -7.17 5.28
CA THR A 223 6.25 -8.21 6.02
C THR A 223 5.07 -7.68 6.83
N ARG A 224 4.98 -6.35 7.02
CA ARG A 224 3.88 -5.67 7.74
C ARG A 224 2.73 -5.28 6.83
N TYR A 225 2.77 -5.64 5.55
CA TYR A 225 1.70 -5.37 4.60
C TYR A 225 1.25 -6.68 3.97
N GLY A 226 0.02 -6.72 3.45
CA GLY A 226 -0.35 -7.79 2.53
C GLY A 226 0.54 -7.71 1.30
N ILE A 227 0.60 -6.51 0.72
CA ILE A 227 1.54 -6.14 -0.35
C ILE A 227 2.06 -4.73 -0.07
N HIS A 228 3.39 -4.56 -0.04
CA HIS A 228 3.97 -3.24 0.26
C HIS A 228 3.47 -2.19 -0.77
N PRO A 229 2.88 -1.05 -0.34
CA PRO A 229 2.26 -0.10 -1.26
C PRO A 229 3.21 0.41 -2.35
N ALA A 230 4.48 0.66 -2.01
CA ALA A 230 5.48 1.11 -2.98
C ALA A 230 5.92 0.03 -3.99
N LEU A 231 5.74 -1.25 -3.66
CA LEU A 231 5.98 -2.36 -4.60
C LEU A 231 4.85 -2.42 -5.64
N LEU A 232 3.60 -2.38 -5.17
CA LEU A 232 2.43 -2.37 -6.03
C LEU A 232 2.36 -1.09 -6.88
N ASP A 233 2.75 0.06 -6.33
CA ASP A 233 2.75 1.33 -7.07
C ASP A 233 3.73 1.31 -8.24
N ALA A 234 4.95 0.83 -7.98
CA ALA A 234 5.97 0.70 -9.02
C ALA A 234 5.61 -0.29 -10.13
N ALA A 235 4.78 -1.31 -9.85
CA ALA A 235 4.22 -2.16 -10.91
C ALA A 235 3.38 -1.37 -11.92
N LEU A 236 2.66 -0.34 -11.45
CA LEU A 236 1.88 0.54 -12.32
C LEU A 236 2.74 1.49 -13.16
N HIS A 237 3.99 1.76 -12.76
CA HIS A 237 4.91 2.60 -13.54
C HIS A 237 5.23 1.97 -14.91
N THR A 238 4.99 0.67 -15.08
CA THR A 238 5.07 -0.03 -16.36
C THR A 238 4.15 0.60 -17.43
N LEU A 239 3.03 1.21 -17.02
CA LEU A 239 2.11 1.91 -17.93
C LEU A 239 2.76 3.04 -18.73
N GLN A 240 3.84 3.62 -18.21
CA GLN A 240 4.58 4.68 -18.89
C GLN A 240 5.16 4.22 -20.25
N PHE A 241 5.27 2.91 -20.48
CA PHE A 241 5.76 2.32 -21.72
C PHE A 241 4.65 1.84 -22.66
N HIS A 242 3.37 2.02 -22.29
CA HIS A 242 2.24 1.70 -23.16
C HIS A 242 2.02 2.84 -24.17
N PRO A 243 1.88 2.53 -25.48
CA PRO A 243 1.87 3.55 -26.54
C PRO A 243 0.74 4.58 -26.40
N ASP A 244 -0.42 4.13 -25.93
CA ASP A 244 -1.60 4.99 -25.76
C ASP A 244 -1.73 5.57 -24.35
N PHE A 245 -0.76 5.34 -23.46
CA PHE A 245 -0.82 5.91 -22.11
C PHE A 245 -0.53 7.42 -22.18
N PRO A 246 -1.45 8.27 -21.66
CA PRO A 246 -1.28 9.72 -21.70
C PRO A 246 0.03 10.16 -21.05
N GLN A 247 0.80 10.98 -21.77
CA GLN A 247 2.06 11.54 -21.30
C GLN A 247 1.91 12.99 -20.83
N ASP A 248 0.74 13.58 -21.03
CA ASP A 248 0.38 14.91 -20.56
C ASP A 248 -0.16 14.86 -19.13
N GLY A 249 0.44 15.65 -18.25
CA GLY A 249 -0.02 15.82 -16.87
C GLY A 249 0.28 14.64 -15.92
N THR A 250 -0.45 14.64 -14.81
CA THR A 250 -0.29 13.68 -13.71
C THR A 250 -1.56 12.86 -13.55
N TRP A 251 -1.41 11.55 -13.62
CA TRP A 251 -2.42 10.51 -13.56
C TRP A 251 -2.16 9.67 -12.32
N LEU A 252 -3.18 9.52 -11.49
CA LEU A 252 -3.13 8.67 -10.29
C LEU A 252 -4.24 7.63 -10.39
N PRO A 253 -4.02 6.40 -9.90
CA PRO A 253 -5.08 5.40 -9.82
C PRO A 253 -6.28 5.93 -9.05
N PHE A 254 -7.46 5.84 -9.66
CA PHE A 254 -8.73 6.32 -9.08
C PHE A 254 -9.63 5.16 -8.63
N ALA A 255 -9.67 4.08 -9.41
CA ALA A 255 -10.54 2.94 -9.19
C ALA A 255 -9.77 1.62 -9.33
N TRP A 256 -10.14 0.65 -8.50
CA TRP A 256 -9.60 -0.71 -8.51
C TRP A 256 -10.76 -1.69 -8.49
N ASN A 257 -10.69 -2.75 -9.30
CA ASN A 257 -11.77 -3.72 -9.41
C ASN A 257 -11.21 -5.13 -9.30
N ASN A 258 -11.94 -5.99 -8.59
CA ASN A 258 -11.65 -7.43 -8.47
C ASN A 258 -10.21 -7.71 -8.00
N VAL A 259 -9.74 -7.00 -6.98
CA VAL A 259 -8.40 -7.22 -6.42
C VAL A 259 -8.45 -8.34 -5.41
N THR A 260 -7.57 -9.33 -5.59
CA THR A 260 -7.38 -10.44 -4.66
C THR A 260 -5.88 -10.65 -4.45
N LEU A 261 -5.48 -10.92 -3.21
CA LEU A 261 -4.11 -11.23 -2.86
C LEU A 261 -4.00 -12.72 -2.50
N HIS A 262 -3.06 -13.43 -3.12
CA HIS A 262 -2.90 -14.88 -2.95
C HIS A 262 -1.72 -15.27 -2.04
N ALA A 263 -0.72 -14.39 -1.93
CA ALA A 263 0.45 -14.56 -1.10
C ALA A 263 0.89 -13.20 -0.56
N THR A 264 1.54 -13.18 0.60
CA THR A 264 2.08 -11.98 1.24
C THR A 264 3.61 -12.03 1.27
N THR A 265 4.25 -10.98 1.80
CA THR A 265 5.72 -10.89 1.99
C THR A 265 6.57 -10.77 0.73
N ALA A 266 5.95 -10.64 -0.45
CA ALA A 266 6.65 -10.41 -1.69
C ALA A 266 7.53 -9.14 -1.61
N THR A 267 8.81 -9.27 -1.96
CA THR A 267 9.75 -8.15 -2.11
C THR A 267 10.13 -7.91 -3.57
N THR A 268 9.83 -8.88 -4.45
CA THR A 268 9.97 -8.79 -5.90
C THR A 268 8.68 -9.29 -6.55
N LEU A 269 8.28 -8.65 -7.64
CA LEU A 269 7.16 -9.06 -8.48
C LEU A 269 7.60 -9.19 -9.93
N HIS A 270 7.18 -10.27 -10.56
CA HIS A 270 7.01 -10.41 -12.00
C HIS A 270 5.57 -10.06 -12.34
N THR A 271 5.40 -9.03 -13.16
CA THR A 271 4.08 -8.48 -13.46
C THR A 271 3.76 -8.58 -14.94
N ARG A 272 2.50 -8.88 -15.24
CA ARG A 272 1.91 -8.82 -16.57
C ARG A 272 0.81 -7.77 -16.55
N LEU A 273 0.98 -6.73 -17.34
CA LEU A 273 0.02 -5.67 -17.52
C LEU A 273 -0.63 -5.82 -18.90
N HIS A 274 -1.95 -5.73 -18.96
CA HIS A 274 -2.73 -5.72 -20.19
C HIS A 274 -3.71 -4.55 -20.20
N THR A 275 -3.66 -3.73 -21.25
CA THR A 275 -4.60 -2.62 -21.44
C THR A 275 -5.75 -3.06 -22.36
N ASN A 276 -6.97 -2.96 -21.88
CA ASN A 276 -8.16 -3.25 -22.68
C ASN A 276 -8.53 -2.10 -23.62
N PRO A 277 -9.37 -2.34 -24.65
CA PRO A 277 -9.85 -1.30 -25.56
C PRO A 277 -10.64 -0.16 -24.91
N ASP A 278 -11.18 -0.36 -23.70
CA ASP A 278 -11.88 0.65 -22.90
C ASP A 278 -10.92 1.42 -21.96
N ASN A 279 -9.61 1.25 -22.13
CA ASN A 279 -8.52 1.79 -21.31
C ASN A 279 -8.50 1.27 -19.87
N THR A 280 -9.25 0.22 -19.54
CA THR A 280 -9.06 -0.49 -18.26
C THR A 280 -7.77 -1.30 -18.28
N ILE A 281 -7.11 -1.38 -17.13
CA ILE A 281 -5.82 -2.02 -16.99
C ILE A 281 -5.98 -3.25 -16.11
N HIS A 282 -5.52 -4.39 -16.64
CA HIS A 282 -5.41 -5.64 -15.87
C HIS A 282 -3.96 -5.87 -15.48
N LEU A 283 -3.73 -5.99 -14.17
CA LEU A 283 -2.43 -6.33 -13.61
C LEU A 283 -2.51 -7.73 -13.00
N THR A 284 -1.61 -8.61 -13.41
CA THR A 284 -1.31 -9.87 -12.70
C THR A 284 0.10 -9.79 -12.18
N ALA A 285 0.34 -10.21 -10.94
CA ALA A 285 1.66 -10.18 -10.31
C ALA A 285 1.91 -11.50 -9.59
N THR A 286 3.13 -12.03 -9.74
CA THR A 286 3.64 -13.20 -9.02
C THR A 286 5.01 -12.88 -8.46
N ASP A 287 5.36 -13.50 -7.34
CA ASP A 287 6.75 -13.56 -6.90
C ASP A 287 7.56 -14.53 -7.81
N PRO A 288 8.89 -14.37 -7.89
CA PRO A 288 9.78 -15.25 -8.67
C PRO A 288 9.95 -16.67 -8.12
#